data_AF-X1AXY5-F1
#
_entry.id   AF-X1AXY5-F1
#
_cell.length_a   1.000
_cell.length_b   1.000
_cell.length_c   1.000
_cell.angle_alpha   90.00
_cell.angle_beta   90.00
_cell.angle_gamma   90.00
#
_symmetry.space_group_name_H-M   'P 1'
#
loop_
_entity.id
_entity.type
_entity.pdbx_description
1 polymer ?
#
loop_
_entity_poly.entity_id
_entity_poly.type
_entity_poly.pdbx_seq_one_letter_code
_entity_poly.pdbx_strand_id
1 'polypeptide(L)'
;MNLKKRLYLKLVLFLAIITVLNLSLVAQTFDAVKSRVKVHTVKSGIKFIVLERHEAPVVSFHIYADVGSANESYGITGISHLLEHMAFKGTKIVGTKNYEAEKKILAELDALFDQIKGEKAIAKPDAKKLEKMEKKFEALRKKAKEYVISSEADNMLMKEGDRIVNAYTSNDATQYIDSLPSNKVEFWMAMISD
;
A
#
# COMPACT_ATOMS: atom_id res chain seq x y z
N MET A 1 -3.44 55.15 39.67
CA MET A 1 -4.20 53.87 39.78
C MET A 1 -3.67 53.09 40.99
N ASN A 2 -4.50 52.84 42.02
CA ASN A 2 -4.07 52.19 43.26
C ASN A 2 -3.42 50.81 43.03
N LEU A 3 -2.37 50.50 43.78
CA LEU A 3 -1.60 49.24 43.67
C LEU A 3 -2.51 47.99 43.72
N LYS A 4 -3.56 48.03 44.55
CA LYS A 4 -4.60 46.99 44.63
C LYS A 4 -5.36 46.77 43.31
N LYS A 5 -5.69 47.83 42.56
CA LYS A 5 -6.37 47.73 41.25
C LYS A 5 -5.45 47.13 40.18
N ARG A 6 -4.15 47.44 40.20
CA ARG A 6 -3.15 46.82 39.31
C ARG A 6 -3.00 45.32 39.60
N LEU A 7 -3.00 44.92 40.87
CA LEU A 7 -2.89 43.52 41.27
C LEU A 7 -4.14 42.73 40.86
N TYR A 8 -5.34 43.30 41.06
CA TYR A 8 -6.60 42.70 40.64
C TYR A 8 -6.67 42.50 39.12
N LEU A 9 -6.26 43.51 38.35
CA LEU A 9 -6.26 43.43 36.89
C LEU A 9 -5.31 42.35 36.38
N LYS A 10 -4.12 42.21 36.99
CA LYS A 10 -3.17 41.14 36.68
C LYS A 10 -3.73 39.75 37.00
N LEU A 11 -4.42 39.59 38.13
CA LEU A 11 -5.03 38.32 38.52
C LEU A 11 -6.17 37.93 37.56
N VAL A 12 -7.01 38.88 37.16
CA VAL A 12 -8.09 38.64 36.18
C VAL A 12 -7.50 38.26 34.82
N LEU A 13 -6.46 38.95 34.36
CA LEU A 13 -5.76 38.58 33.11
C LEU A 13 -5.14 37.19 33.20
N PHE A 14 -4.50 36.86 34.32
CA PHE A 14 -3.89 35.55 34.53
C PHE A 14 -4.94 34.42 34.53
N LEU A 15 -6.07 34.62 35.21
CA LEU A 15 -7.20 33.69 35.18
C LEU A 15 -7.80 33.56 33.78
N ALA A 16 -7.97 34.67 33.05
CA ALA A 16 -8.46 34.62 31.66
C ALA A 16 -7.51 33.85 30.73
N ILE A 17 -6.20 34.02 30.88
CA ILE A 17 -5.18 33.28 30.13
C ILE A 17 -5.26 31.77 30.46
N ILE A 18 -5.39 31.40 31.74
CA ILE A 18 -5.56 30.00 32.15
C ILE A 18 -6.83 29.41 31.52
N THR A 19 -7.95 30.12 31.57
CA THR A 19 -9.21 29.63 30.99
C THR A 19 -9.10 29.42 29.48
N VAL A 20 -8.45 30.34 28.76
CA VAL A 20 -8.20 30.21 27.31
C VAL A 20 -7.26 29.04 27.00
N LEU A 21 -6.18 28.84 27.78
CA LEU A 21 -5.30 27.68 27.61
C LEU A 21 -6.02 26.34 27.81
N ASN A 22 -6.95 26.26 28.78
CA ASN A 22 -7.70 25.04 29.04
C ASN A 22 -8.71 24.71 27.91
N LEU A 23 -9.32 25.73 27.28
CA LEU A 23 -10.20 25.55 26.12
C LEU A 23 -9.47 24.97 24.90
N SER A 24 -8.17 25.27 24.72
CA SER A 24 -7.36 24.70 23.63
C SER A 24 -7.02 23.21 23.83
N LEU A 25 -6.99 22.69 25.06
CA LEU A 25 -6.72 21.27 25.33
C LEU A 25 -7.91 20.36 24.97
N VAL A 26 -9.15 20.83 25.14
CA VAL A 26 -10.36 20.02 24.92
C VAL A 26 -10.54 19.65 23.43
N ALA A 27 -10.01 20.48 22.51
CA ALA A 27 -10.07 20.27 21.07
C ALA A 27 -9.20 19.09 20.56
N GLN A 28 -8.32 18.52 21.38
CA GLN A 28 -7.42 17.42 21.02
C GLN A 28 -7.72 16.08 21.73
N THR A 29 -8.93 15.92 22.28
CA THR A 29 -9.32 14.66 22.91
C THR A 29 -9.61 13.57 21.88
N PHE A 30 -9.38 12.31 22.24
CA PHE A 30 -9.67 11.16 21.38
C PHE A 30 -11.14 11.11 20.96
N ASP A 31 -12.07 11.43 21.86
CA ASP A 31 -13.50 11.46 21.57
C ASP A 31 -13.89 12.54 20.54
N ALA A 32 -13.21 13.69 20.57
CA ALA A 32 -13.39 14.75 19.56
C ALA A 32 -12.86 14.34 18.18
N VAL A 33 -11.83 13.49 18.11
CA VAL A 33 -11.39 12.91 16.83
C VAL A 33 -12.37 11.83 16.37
N LYS A 34 -12.72 10.90 17.26
CA LYS A 34 -13.62 9.78 16.98
C LYS A 34 -14.98 10.23 16.44
N SER A 35 -15.55 11.31 17.00
CA SER A 35 -16.84 11.85 16.54
C SER A 35 -16.81 12.42 15.11
N ARG A 36 -15.64 12.72 14.56
CA ARG A 36 -15.45 13.19 13.17
C ARG A 36 -15.13 12.08 12.17
N VAL A 37 -14.83 10.87 12.65
CA VAL A 37 -14.55 9.73 11.78
C VAL A 37 -15.86 9.23 11.17
N LYS A 38 -15.89 9.16 9.83
CA LYS A 38 -16.99 8.57 9.06
C LYS A 38 -16.58 7.16 8.62
N VAL A 39 -17.45 6.19 8.85
CA VAL A 39 -17.24 4.80 8.43
C VAL A 39 -18.31 4.42 7.41
N HIS A 40 -17.87 3.94 6.25
CA HIS A 40 -18.76 3.48 5.18
C HIS A 40 -18.36 2.07 4.78
N THR A 41 -19.32 1.14 4.76
CA THR A 41 -19.09 -0.23 4.28
C THR A 41 -19.79 -0.42 2.95
N VAL A 42 -19.04 -0.80 1.92
CA VAL A 42 -19.60 -1.08 0.59
C VAL A 42 -20.09 -2.53 0.49
N LYS A 43 -20.85 -2.86 -0.56
CA LYS A 43 -21.45 -4.19 -0.74
C LYS A 43 -20.44 -5.34 -0.75
N SER A 44 -19.20 -5.10 -1.16
CA SER A 44 -18.11 -6.09 -1.14
C SER A 44 -17.58 -6.40 0.27
N GLY A 45 -17.99 -5.64 1.29
CA GLY A 45 -17.52 -5.78 2.67
C GLY A 45 -16.32 -4.90 3.03
N ILE A 46 -15.74 -4.18 2.06
CA ILE A 46 -14.65 -3.22 2.31
C ILE A 46 -15.18 -2.06 3.17
N LYS A 47 -14.42 -1.69 4.20
CA LYS A 47 -14.72 -0.55 5.09
C LYS A 47 -13.83 0.62 4.75
N PHE A 48 -14.43 1.76 4.43
CA PHE A 48 -13.76 3.05 4.33
C PHE A 48 -13.87 3.77 5.67
N ILE A 49 -12.72 4.11 6.26
CA ILE A 49 -12.63 4.87 7.50
C ILE A 49 -12.01 6.22 7.13
N VAL A 50 -12.80 7.28 7.20
CA VAL A 50 -12.42 8.60 6.69
C VAL A 50 -12.42 9.62 7.81
N LEU A 51 -11.31 10.33 7.96
CA LEU A 51 -11.18 11.50 8.82
C LEU A 51 -10.86 12.72 7.96
N GLU A 52 -11.85 13.56 7.74
CA GLU A 52 -11.70 14.78 6.94
C GLU A 52 -11.04 15.89 7.75
N ARG A 53 -10.00 16.51 7.17
CA ARG A 53 -9.17 17.54 7.79
C ARG A 53 -8.76 18.55 6.74
N HIS A 54 -8.97 19.84 7.01
CA HIS A 54 -8.70 20.92 6.04
C HIS A 54 -7.43 21.71 6.36
N GLU A 55 -6.56 21.20 7.25
CA GLU A 55 -5.34 21.91 7.64
C GLU A 55 -4.23 21.82 6.58
N ALA A 56 -4.27 20.81 5.70
CA ALA A 56 -3.33 20.64 4.60
C ALA A 56 -4.04 20.09 3.36
N PRO A 57 -3.67 20.51 2.13
CA PRO A 57 -4.28 20.04 0.89
C PRO A 57 -3.73 18.66 0.47
N VAL A 58 -3.65 17.72 1.40
CA VAL A 58 -3.04 16.39 1.23
C VAL A 58 -3.99 15.34 1.78
N VAL A 59 -4.03 14.16 1.16
CA VAL A 59 -4.74 12.99 1.65
C VAL A 59 -3.71 11.89 1.91
N SER A 60 -3.76 11.32 3.12
CA SER A 60 -3.03 10.11 3.46
C SER A 60 -3.94 8.91 3.25
N PHE A 61 -3.50 7.97 2.42
CA PHE A 61 -4.22 6.74 2.16
C PHE A 61 -3.57 5.60 2.91
N HIS A 62 -4.42 4.67 3.35
CA HIS A 62 -3.97 3.47 4.05
C HIS A 62 -4.92 2.33 3.72
N ILE A 63 -4.38 1.31 3.05
CA ILE A 63 -5.06 0.03 2.87
C ILE A 63 -4.56 -0.91 3.94
N TYR A 64 -5.50 -1.45 4.70
CA TYR A 64 -5.24 -2.42 5.75
C TYR A 64 -5.88 -3.76 5.35
N ALA A 65 -5.04 -4.73 5.01
CA ALA A 65 -5.47 -6.10 4.84
C ALA A 65 -5.28 -6.85 6.16
N ASP A 66 -6.37 -7.38 6.72
CA ASP A 66 -6.41 -8.17 7.97
C ASP A 66 -5.89 -9.60 7.72
N VAL A 67 -4.66 -9.67 7.22
CA VAL A 67 -3.92 -10.89 6.89
C VAL A 67 -2.42 -10.59 6.95
N GLY A 68 -1.64 -11.46 7.56
CA GLY A 68 -0.19 -11.34 7.64
C GLY A 68 0.51 -12.69 7.70
N SER A 69 1.75 -12.72 8.19
CA SER A 69 2.55 -13.95 8.23
C SER A 69 1.97 -15.03 9.15
N ALA A 70 1.14 -14.67 10.14
CA ALA A 70 0.47 -15.64 11.01
C ALA A 70 -0.60 -16.46 10.27
N ASN A 71 -1.08 -15.99 9.11
CA ASN A 71 -2.06 -16.67 8.28
C ASN A 71 -1.42 -17.61 7.24
N GLU A 72 -0.09 -17.72 7.21
CA GLU A 72 0.62 -18.54 6.24
C GLU A 72 0.48 -20.04 6.51
N SER A 73 0.53 -20.84 5.44
CA SER A 73 0.53 -22.29 5.55
C SER A 73 1.93 -22.83 5.81
N TYR A 74 2.03 -23.86 6.65
CA TYR A 74 3.31 -24.55 6.89
C TYR A 74 3.92 -25.03 5.57
N GLY A 75 5.21 -24.76 5.37
CA GLY A 75 5.92 -25.05 4.12
C GLY A 75 5.79 -23.98 3.03
N ILE A 76 4.98 -22.94 3.23
CA ILE A 76 4.83 -21.78 2.32
C ILE A 76 5.05 -20.48 3.13
N THR A 77 6.19 -20.38 3.80
CA THR A 77 6.52 -19.24 4.66
C THR A 77 7.10 -18.06 3.88
N GLY A 78 6.75 -16.83 4.26
CA GLY A 78 7.18 -15.59 3.62
C GLY A 78 6.36 -15.18 2.40
N ILE A 79 5.27 -15.90 2.10
CA ILE A 79 4.40 -15.63 0.95
C ILE A 79 3.61 -14.33 1.12
N SER A 80 3.23 -13.96 2.34
CA SER A 80 2.55 -12.69 2.64
C SER A 80 3.44 -11.49 2.24
N HIS A 81 4.69 -11.49 2.72
CA HIS A 81 5.68 -10.49 2.34
C HIS A 81 6.02 -10.55 0.85
N LEU A 82 6.10 -11.73 0.23
CA LEU A 82 6.29 -11.83 -1.22
C LEU A 82 5.14 -11.16 -1.98
N LEU A 83 3.88 -11.42 -1.61
CA LEU A 83 2.70 -10.83 -2.23
C LEU A 83 2.66 -9.31 -2.06
N GLU A 84 3.12 -8.79 -0.91
CA GLU A 84 3.32 -7.36 -0.70
C GLU A 84 4.25 -6.76 -1.78
N HIS A 85 5.42 -7.35 -2.01
CA HIS A 85 6.34 -6.90 -3.06
C HIS A 85 5.73 -7.00 -4.46
N MET A 86 4.96 -8.06 -4.71
CA MET A 86 4.35 -8.31 -6.01
C MET A 86 3.26 -7.30 -6.36
N ALA A 87 2.57 -6.72 -5.37
CA ALA A 87 1.57 -5.68 -5.59
C ALA A 87 2.14 -4.45 -6.33
N PHE A 88 3.45 -4.18 -6.18
CA PHE A 88 4.12 -3.05 -6.85
C PHE A 88 4.78 -3.43 -8.19
N LYS A 89 4.70 -4.69 -8.64
CA LYS A 89 5.37 -5.13 -9.88
C LYS A 89 4.54 -4.91 -11.15
N GLY A 90 3.39 -4.26 -11.02
CA GLY A 90 2.51 -3.93 -12.14
C GLY A 90 1.21 -4.71 -12.10
N THR A 91 0.31 -4.29 -12.97
CA THR A 91 -1.04 -4.80 -13.12
C THR A 91 -1.28 -5.13 -14.60
N LYS A 92 -2.55 -5.29 -15.01
CA LYS A 92 -2.89 -5.50 -16.42
C LYS A 92 -2.79 -4.22 -17.24
N ILE A 93 -2.82 -3.06 -16.56
CA ILE A 93 -2.85 -1.73 -17.18
C ILE A 93 -1.54 -0.97 -16.93
N VAL A 94 -0.90 -1.18 -15.77
CA VAL A 94 0.32 -0.47 -15.35
C VAL A 94 1.51 -1.42 -15.31
N GLY A 95 2.70 -0.96 -15.71
CA GLY A 95 3.93 -1.78 -15.61
C GLY A 95 4.17 -2.74 -16.76
N THR A 96 3.37 -2.66 -17.83
CA THR A 96 3.54 -3.46 -19.06
C THR A 96 3.25 -2.63 -20.31
N LYS A 97 4.02 -2.87 -21.38
CA LYS A 97 3.83 -2.25 -22.70
C LYS A 97 2.66 -2.89 -23.47
N ASN A 98 2.39 -4.17 -23.21
CA ASN A 98 1.32 -4.93 -23.86
C ASN A 98 1.02 -6.21 -23.05
N TYR A 99 0.06 -6.11 -22.13
CA TYR A 99 -0.33 -7.22 -21.26
C TYR A 99 -0.81 -8.44 -22.04
N GLU A 100 -1.60 -8.26 -23.11
CA GLU A 100 -2.17 -9.40 -23.86
C GLU A 100 -1.10 -10.21 -24.60
N ALA A 101 -0.02 -9.57 -25.03
CA ALA A 101 1.14 -10.27 -25.60
C ALA A 101 1.99 -10.93 -24.50
N GLU A 102 2.26 -10.21 -23.41
CA GLU A 102 3.04 -10.70 -22.27
C GLU A 102 2.39 -11.92 -21.61
N LYS A 103 1.08 -11.86 -21.34
CA LYS A 103 0.27 -12.91 -20.73
C LYS A 103 0.43 -14.26 -21.43
N LYS A 104 0.52 -14.28 -22.76
CA LYS A 104 0.74 -15.52 -23.52
C LYS A 104 2.10 -16.14 -23.22
N ILE A 105 3.14 -15.31 -23.11
CA ILE A 105 4.49 -15.75 -22.78
C ILE A 105 4.56 -16.22 -21.32
N LEU A 106 3.89 -15.52 -20.40
CA LEU A 106 3.80 -15.93 -18.99
C LEU A 106 3.12 -17.30 -18.86
N ALA A 107 2.03 -17.54 -19.57
CA ALA A 107 1.37 -18.85 -19.58
C ALA A 107 2.29 -19.97 -20.13
N GLU A 108 3.09 -19.68 -21.15
CA GLU A 108 4.11 -20.63 -21.65
C GLU A 108 5.23 -20.88 -20.63
N LEU A 109 5.65 -19.85 -19.89
CA LEU A 109 6.63 -19.97 -18.82
C LEU A 109 6.11 -20.85 -17.69
N ASP A 110 4.87 -20.65 -17.25
CA ASP A 110 4.25 -21.45 -16.19
C ASP A 110 4.15 -22.93 -16.59
N ALA A 111 3.64 -23.21 -17.79
CA ALA A 111 3.54 -24.57 -18.30
C ALA A 111 4.92 -25.24 -18.43
N LEU A 112 5.94 -24.49 -18.87
CA LEU A 112 7.31 -25.01 -18.99
C LEU A 112 7.95 -25.21 -17.62
N PHE A 113 7.66 -24.34 -16.64
CA PHE A 113 8.12 -24.50 -15.27
C PHE A 113 7.56 -25.76 -14.63
N ASP A 114 6.28 -26.05 -14.84
CA ASP A 114 5.65 -27.28 -14.37
C ASP A 114 6.28 -28.53 -15.01
N GLN A 115 6.62 -28.47 -16.30
CA GLN A 115 7.35 -29.55 -16.98
C GLN A 115 8.75 -29.77 -16.39
N ILE A 116 9.49 -28.67 -16.12
CA ILE A 116 10.81 -28.73 -15.48
C ILE A 116 10.70 -29.32 -14.08
N LYS A 117 9.73 -28.86 -13.28
CA LYS A 117 9.47 -29.35 -11.92
C LYS A 117 9.12 -30.85 -11.94
N GLY A 118 8.25 -31.26 -12.86
CA GLY A 118 7.87 -32.67 -13.04
C GLY A 118 9.06 -33.55 -13.41
N GLU A 119 9.90 -33.12 -14.36
CA GLU A 119 11.10 -33.87 -14.75
C GLU A 119 12.11 -33.98 -13.60
N LYS A 120 12.33 -32.91 -12.83
CA LYS A 120 13.22 -32.91 -11.65
C LYS A 120 12.74 -33.82 -10.54
N ALA A 121 11.45 -34.15 -10.48
CA ALA A 121 10.88 -35.06 -9.48
C ALA A 121 11.07 -36.55 -9.82
N ILE A 122 11.51 -36.89 -11.04
CA ILE A 122 11.75 -38.27 -11.46
C ILE A 122 13.05 -38.80 -10.82
N ALA A 123 13.09 -40.08 -10.45
CA ALA A 123 14.27 -40.69 -9.79
C ALA A 123 15.57 -40.61 -10.62
N LYS A 124 15.45 -40.57 -11.96
CA LYS A 124 16.57 -40.38 -12.91
C LYS A 124 16.14 -39.40 -13.99
N PRO A 125 16.26 -38.08 -13.75
CA PRO A 125 15.88 -37.06 -14.72
C PRO A 125 16.74 -37.11 -15.99
N ASP A 126 16.16 -36.78 -17.14
CA ASP A 126 16.91 -36.60 -18.38
C ASP A 126 17.60 -35.22 -18.37
N ALA A 127 18.91 -35.23 -18.15
CA ALA A 127 19.73 -34.02 -18.11
C ALA A 127 19.68 -33.21 -19.42
N LYS A 128 19.63 -33.86 -20.59
CA LYS A 128 19.57 -33.16 -21.89
C LYS A 128 18.22 -32.49 -22.10
N LYS A 129 17.15 -33.16 -21.68
CA LYS A 129 15.78 -32.61 -21.72
C LYS A 129 15.66 -31.41 -20.78
N LEU A 130 16.17 -31.52 -19.54
CA LEU A 130 16.21 -30.42 -18.58
C LEU A 130 16.97 -29.21 -19.14
N GLU A 131 18.18 -29.41 -19.65
CA GLU A 131 18.99 -28.33 -20.22
C GLU A 131 18.26 -27.62 -21.36
N LYS A 132 17.59 -28.37 -22.23
CA LYS A 132 16.78 -27.80 -23.32
C LYS A 132 15.59 -26.98 -22.80
N MET A 133 14.89 -27.49 -21.80
CA MET A 133 13.75 -26.78 -21.19
C MET A 133 14.19 -25.52 -20.46
N GLU A 134 15.29 -25.58 -19.69
CA GLU A 134 15.84 -24.42 -18.97
C GLU A 134 16.33 -23.34 -19.93
N LYS A 135 16.98 -23.71 -21.05
CA LYS A 135 17.35 -22.76 -22.12
C LYS A 135 16.12 -22.11 -22.75
N LYS A 136 15.06 -22.88 -23.02
CA LYS A 136 13.79 -22.34 -23.54
C LYS A 136 13.14 -21.40 -22.52
N PHE A 137 13.15 -21.77 -21.24
CA PHE A 137 12.59 -20.98 -20.15
C PHE A 137 13.29 -19.62 -20.05
N GLU A 138 14.63 -19.60 -20.06
CA GLU A 138 15.39 -18.35 -20.02
C GLU A 138 15.17 -17.48 -21.28
N ALA A 139 15.01 -18.09 -22.46
CA ALA A 139 14.68 -17.34 -23.67
C ALA A 139 13.29 -16.69 -23.58
N LEU A 140 12.28 -17.43 -23.12
CA LEU A 140 10.93 -16.90 -22.91
C LEU A 140 10.91 -15.82 -21.83
N ARG A 141 11.66 -16.01 -20.73
CA ARG A 141 11.77 -15.04 -19.65
C ARG A 141 12.37 -13.71 -20.12
N LYS A 142 13.40 -13.76 -20.96
CA LYS A 142 13.97 -12.56 -21.60
C LYS A 142 12.96 -11.86 -22.48
N LYS A 143 12.20 -12.63 -23.28
CA LYS A 143 11.14 -12.08 -24.14
C LYS A 143 10.02 -11.44 -23.33
N ALA A 144 9.57 -12.05 -22.22
CA ALA A 144 8.59 -11.45 -21.33
C ALA A 144 9.08 -10.12 -20.74
N LYS A 145 10.35 -10.07 -20.32
CA LYS A 145 10.98 -8.86 -19.76
C LYS A 145 10.98 -7.67 -20.72
N GLU A 146 10.91 -7.88 -22.04
CA GLU A 146 10.83 -6.79 -23.01
C GLU A 146 9.52 -5.98 -22.91
N TYR A 147 8.46 -6.60 -22.39
CA TYR A 147 7.16 -5.98 -22.14
C TYR A 147 7.09 -5.23 -20.81
N VAL A 148 7.89 -5.62 -19.82
CA VAL A 148 7.85 -5.06 -18.47
C VAL A 148 8.37 -3.61 -18.44
N ILE A 149 7.66 -2.75 -17.74
CA ILE A 149 8.08 -1.40 -17.38
C ILE A 149 8.31 -1.38 -15.85
N SER A 150 9.58 -1.49 -15.45
CA SER A 150 9.94 -1.61 -14.04
C SER A 150 9.55 -0.38 -13.23
N SER A 151 8.98 -0.60 -12.04
CA SER A 151 8.62 0.44 -11.06
C SER A 151 7.66 1.50 -11.60
N GLU A 152 6.87 1.18 -12.64
CA GLU A 152 5.97 2.16 -13.24
C GLU A 152 4.90 2.66 -12.27
N ALA A 153 4.32 1.76 -11.46
CA ALA A 153 3.31 2.14 -10.47
C ALA A 153 3.88 3.16 -9.45
N ASP A 154 5.03 2.85 -8.85
CA ASP A 154 5.73 3.75 -7.92
C ASP A 154 6.07 5.09 -8.59
N ASN A 155 6.62 5.04 -9.80
CA ASN A 155 7.00 6.23 -10.56
C ASN A 155 5.79 7.13 -10.87
N MET A 156 4.65 6.53 -11.22
CA MET A 156 3.41 7.26 -11.47
C MET A 156 2.91 7.96 -10.20
N LEU A 157 2.85 7.25 -9.08
CA LEU A 157 2.46 7.83 -7.78
C LEU A 157 3.39 8.99 -7.38
N MET A 158 4.71 8.75 -7.43
CA MET A 158 5.71 9.77 -7.09
C MET A 158 5.64 11.00 -8.01
N LYS A 159 5.39 10.79 -9.31
CA LYS A 159 5.23 11.88 -10.29
C LYS A 159 4.01 12.75 -10.00
N GLU A 160 2.95 12.16 -9.48
CA GLU A 160 1.73 12.87 -9.06
C GLU A 160 1.84 13.49 -7.66
N GLY A 161 3.02 13.40 -7.03
CA GLY A 161 3.36 14.09 -5.79
C GLY A 161 3.29 13.24 -4.53
N ASP A 162 3.28 11.91 -4.67
CA ASP A 162 3.34 11.03 -3.51
C ASP A 162 4.67 11.19 -2.77
N ARG A 163 4.62 11.13 -1.45
CA ARG A 163 5.78 11.27 -0.55
C ARG A 163 6.10 10.00 0.23
N ILE A 164 5.20 9.02 0.26
CA ILE A 164 5.28 7.86 1.17
C ILE A 164 4.76 6.59 0.48
N VAL A 165 5.06 6.38 -0.81
CA VAL A 165 4.75 5.09 -1.47
C VAL A 165 5.49 3.98 -0.72
N ASN A 166 4.76 3.18 0.05
CA ASN A 166 5.36 2.15 0.90
C ASN A 166 4.36 1.07 1.29
N ALA A 167 4.90 -0.07 1.71
CA ALA A 167 4.12 -1.15 2.30
C ALA A 167 4.92 -1.87 3.38
N TYR A 168 4.21 -2.64 4.20
CA TYR A 168 4.83 -3.54 5.17
C TYR A 168 3.88 -4.64 5.61
N THR A 169 4.45 -5.81 5.83
CA THR A 169 3.75 -7.00 6.32
C THR A 169 4.25 -7.35 7.72
N SER A 170 3.29 -7.61 8.59
CA SER A 170 3.47 -8.05 9.97
C SER A 170 2.85 -9.44 10.16
N ASN A 171 2.78 -9.91 11.39
CA ASN A 171 2.10 -11.17 11.70
C ASN A 171 0.60 -11.11 11.38
N ASP A 172 -0.03 -9.97 11.66
CA ASP A 172 -1.49 -9.86 11.65
C ASP A 172 -2.03 -9.02 10.48
N ALA A 173 -1.17 -8.29 9.77
CA ALA A 173 -1.60 -7.39 8.71
C ALA A 173 -0.54 -7.11 7.64
N THR A 174 -1.01 -6.89 6.41
CA THR A 174 -0.28 -6.30 5.29
C THR A 174 -0.89 -4.94 4.98
N GLN A 175 -0.05 -3.92 4.95
CA GLN A 175 -0.47 -2.52 4.88
C GLN A 175 0.21 -1.82 3.72
N TYR A 176 -0.54 -0.97 3.02
CA TYR A 176 -0.06 -0.11 1.93
C TYR A 176 -0.41 1.33 2.26
N ILE A 177 0.57 2.21 2.17
CA ILE A 177 0.43 3.62 2.55
C ILE A 177 0.90 4.51 1.41
N ASP A 178 0.20 5.63 1.26
CA ASP A 178 0.45 6.64 0.23
C ASP A 178 0.09 8.02 0.80
N SER A 179 0.68 9.09 0.26
CA SER A 179 0.40 10.46 0.68
C SER A 179 0.46 11.42 -0.50
N LEU A 180 -0.70 11.70 -1.10
CA LEU A 180 -0.82 12.51 -2.31
C LEU A 180 -1.53 13.85 -2.08
N PRO A 181 -1.34 14.83 -2.97
CA PRO A 181 -2.17 16.03 -3.01
C PRO A 181 -3.67 15.70 -3.08
N SER A 182 -4.50 16.49 -2.41
CA SER A 182 -5.95 16.24 -2.28
C SER A 182 -6.72 16.18 -3.61
N ASN A 183 -6.20 16.75 -4.69
CA ASN A 183 -6.77 16.64 -6.03
C ASN A 183 -6.41 15.34 -6.77
N LYS A 184 -5.73 14.38 -6.11
CA LYS A 184 -5.30 13.10 -6.69
C LYS A 184 -6.04 11.88 -6.14
N VAL A 185 -7.12 12.09 -5.39
CA VAL A 185 -7.91 10.98 -4.82
C VAL A 185 -8.41 10.01 -5.89
N GLU A 186 -8.97 10.51 -7.00
CA GLU A 186 -9.46 9.66 -8.10
C GLU A 186 -8.33 8.90 -8.79
N PHE A 187 -7.17 9.56 -8.97
CA PHE A 187 -5.98 8.93 -9.53
C PHE A 187 -5.49 7.79 -8.63
N TRP A 188 -5.39 8.02 -7.32
CA TRP A 188 -5.01 6.98 -6.35
C TRP A 188 -5.99 5.79 -6.39
N MET A 189 -7.30 6.08 -6.38
CA MET A 189 -8.33 5.03 -6.47
C MET A 189 -8.18 4.20 -7.75
N ALA A 190 -7.92 4.85 -8.89
CA ALA A 190 -7.73 4.15 -10.16
C ALA A 190 -6.47 3.27 -10.15
N MET A 191 -5.36 3.77 -9.62
CA MET A 191 -4.09 3.03 -9.55
C MET A 191 -4.18 1.79 -8.67
N ILE A 192 -4.93 1.86 -7.57
CA ILE A 192 -4.96 0.81 -6.55
C ILE A 192 -6.10 -0.19 -6.74
N SER A 193 -7.10 0.14 -7.57
CA SER A 193 -8.25 -0.75 -7.82
C SER A 193 -8.04 -1.80 -8.92
N ASP A 194 -6.98 -1.68 -9.72
CA ASP A 194 -6.67 -2.57 -10.85
C ASP A 194 -5.93 -3.86 -10.42
#